data_AF-A0A1I8FE02-F1
#
_entry.id   AF-A0A1I8FE02-F1
#
_cell.length_a   1.000
_cell.length_b   1.000
_cell.length_c   1.000
_cell.angle_alpha   90.00
_cell.angle_beta   90.00
_cell.angle_gamma   90.00
#
_symmetry.space_group_name_H-M   'P 1'
#
loop_
_entity.id
_entity.type
_entity.pdbx_description
1 polymer ?
#
loop_
_entity_poly.entity_id
_entity_poly.type
_entity_poly.pdbx_seq_one_letter_code
_entity_poly.pdbx_strand_id
1 'polypeptide(L)'
;MPNIKLQSSDNEIFETMLEDLSVSDEGDEEVPLPNVNAAILKKVIAWCTYHKDDPPPVEEDEYKERRTDDIPTWDQEFLKVDQGTLFEIILAANYLDIKGLLDVSCKPPEEIRKTFNIKCDFSAEELERVRRENEWCEEK
;
A
#
# COMPACT_ATOMS: atom_id res chain seq x y z
N MET A 1 -15.25 8.89 -22.10
CA MET A 1 -14.85 8.37 -20.78
C MET A 1 -14.98 9.53 -19.82
N PRO A 2 -15.80 9.43 -18.76
CA PRO A 2 -15.83 10.46 -17.73
C PRO A 2 -14.44 10.59 -17.11
N ASN A 3 -14.00 11.83 -16.89
CA ASN A 3 -12.69 12.13 -16.31
C ASN A 3 -12.93 12.51 -14.85
N ILE A 4 -12.45 11.71 -13.91
CA ILE A 4 -12.64 11.96 -12.48
C ILE A 4 -11.50 12.82 -11.98
N LYS A 5 -11.85 13.86 -11.23
CA LYS A 5 -10.89 14.77 -10.59
C LYS A 5 -10.71 14.35 -9.13
N LEU A 6 -9.51 13.95 -8.74
CA LEU A 6 -9.16 13.69 -7.34
C LEU A 6 -8.47 14.93 -6.77
N GLN A 7 -8.99 15.49 -5.68
CA GLN A 7 -8.37 16.63 -5.00
C GLN A 7 -7.58 16.13 -3.79
N SER A 8 -6.26 16.29 -3.82
CA SER A 8 -5.38 15.99 -2.68
C SER A 8 -5.59 16.92 -1.50
N SER A 9 -5.04 16.56 -0.33
CA SER A 9 -5.17 17.32 0.91
C SER A 9 -4.55 18.72 0.87
N ASP A 10 -3.60 18.96 -0.03
CA ASP A 10 -2.94 20.24 -0.34
C ASP A 10 -3.58 20.96 -1.54
N ASN A 11 -4.75 20.52 -1.99
CA ASN A 11 -5.57 21.10 -3.07
C ASN A 11 -4.99 20.97 -4.48
N GLU A 12 -4.05 20.06 -4.74
CA GLU A 12 -3.73 19.69 -6.13
C GLU A 12 -4.79 18.73 -6.68
N ILE A 13 -5.17 18.93 -7.93
CA ILE A 13 -6.19 18.15 -8.63
C ILE A 13 -5.53 17.19 -9.62
N PHE A 14 -5.97 15.93 -9.62
CA PHE A 14 -5.52 14.86 -10.50
C PHE A 14 -6.66 14.35 -11.36
N GLU A 15 -6.47 14.38 -12.68
CA GLU A 15 -7.41 13.77 -13.61
C GLU A 15 -7.08 12.28 -13.78
N THR A 16 -8.03 11.41 -13.44
CA THR A 16 -7.89 9.96 -13.56
C THR A 16 -9.03 9.36 -14.39
N MET A 17 -8.70 8.30 -15.14
CA MET A 17 -9.66 7.54 -15.94
C MET A 17 -10.20 6.37 -15.12
N LEU A 18 -11.04 6.65 -14.13
CA LEU A 18 -11.77 5.62 -13.39
C LEU A 18 -13.14 5.39 -14.07
N GLU A 19 -13.44 4.15 -14.44
CA GLU A 19 -14.67 3.80 -15.17
C GLU A 19 -15.87 3.51 -14.23
N ASP A 20 -15.62 3.32 -12.93
CA ASP A 20 -16.60 2.68 -12.01
C ASP A 20 -17.12 3.59 -10.88
N LEU A 21 -16.72 4.86 -10.85
CA LEU A 21 -17.44 5.83 -10.02
C LEU A 21 -18.67 6.27 -10.80
N SER A 22 -19.85 5.96 -10.27
CA SER A 22 -21.13 6.51 -10.72
C SER A 22 -21.25 8.01 -10.39
N VAL A 23 -20.21 8.78 -10.71
CA VAL A 23 -20.30 10.24 -10.78
C VAL A 23 -21.30 10.55 -11.88
N SER A 24 -22.47 11.01 -11.45
CA SER A 24 -23.54 11.49 -12.31
C SER A 24 -22.97 12.42 -13.37
N ASP A 25 -23.51 12.33 -14.59
CA ASP A 25 -23.19 13.12 -15.80
C ASP A 25 -23.41 14.66 -15.63
N GLU A 26 -23.58 15.11 -14.38
CA GLU A 26 -23.74 16.50 -13.99
C GLU A 26 -22.52 16.96 -13.17
N GLY A 27 -21.47 17.33 -13.88
CA GLY A 27 -20.49 18.30 -13.39
C GLY A 27 -19.20 17.71 -12.87
N ASP A 28 -18.16 18.52 -13.02
CA ASP A 28 -16.79 18.35 -12.56
C ASP A 28 -16.67 18.20 -11.01
N GLU A 29 -17.36 17.24 -10.40
CA GLU A 29 -17.26 16.99 -8.97
C GLU A 29 -15.89 16.38 -8.66
N GLU A 30 -15.09 17.17 -7.94
CA GLU A 30 -13.80 16.76 -7.42
C GLU A 30 -14.02 15.86 -6.21
N VAL A 31 -13.41 14.68 -6.22
CA VAL A 31 -13.42 13.75 -5.08
C VAL A 31 -12.32 14.19 -4.11
N PRO A 32 -12.65 14.72 -2.91
CA PRO A 32 -11.64 15.18 -1.97
C PRO A 32 -11.00 13.99 -1.25
N LEU A 33 -9.66 13.97 -1.23
CA LEU A 33 -8.82 13.02 -0.52
C LEU A 33 -8.05 13.76 0.60
N PRO A 34 -8.72 14.14 1.70
CA PRO A 34 -8.15 15.00 2.73
C PRO A 34 -6.99 14.36 3.49
N ASN A 35 -6.81 13.04 3.39
CA ASN A 35 -5.76 12.30 4.09
C ASN A 35 -4.56 11.95 3.21
N VAL A 36 -4.56 12.37 1.93
CA VAL A 36 -3.47 12.06 0.99
C VAL A 36 -3.01 13.34 0.32
N ASN A 37 -1.74 13.71 0.54
CA ASN A 37 -1.13 14.85 -0.15
C ASN A 37 -0.82 14.52 -1.61
N ALA A 38 -0.59 15.55 -2.42
CA ALA A 38 -0.36 15.43 -3.85
C ALA A 38 0.87 14.59 -4.22
N ALA A 39 1.94 14.69 -3.43
CA ALA A 39 3.18 13.96 -3.68
C ALA A 39 2.99 12.44 -3.53
N ILE A 40 2.22 12.03 -2.52
CA ILE A 40 1.88 10.63 -2.27
C ILE A 40 0.84 10.15 -3.27
N LEU A 41 -0.18 10.96 -3.56
CA LEU A 41 -1.21 10.63 -4.53
C LEU A 41 -0.60 10.38 -5.92
N LYS A 42 0.38 11.19 -6.35
CA LYS A 42 1.17 10.95 -7.58
C LYS A 42 1.81 9.56 -7.61
N LYS A 43 2.39 9.14 -6.49
CA LYS A 43 3.04 7.83 -6.37
C LYS A 43 2.02 6.70 -6.42
N VAL A 44 0.92 6.83 -5.69
CA VAL A 44 -0.17 5.84 -5.70
C VAL A 44 -0.74 5.69 -7.11
N ILE A 45 -1.04 6.79 -7.81
CA ILE A 45 -1.52 6.75 -9.20
C ILE A 45 -0.50 6.08 -10.12
N ALA A 46 0.80 6.39 -9.97
CA ALA A 46 1.85 5.74 -10.76
C ALA A 46 1.90 4.22 -10.54
N TRP A 47 1.74 3.77 -9.29
CA TRP A 47 1.67 2.35 -8.96
C TRP A 47 0.44 1.68 -9.60
N CYS A 48 -0.75 2.28 -9.45
CA CYS A 48 -1.98 1.77 -10.06
C CYS A 48 -1.88 1.73 -11.59
N THR A 49 -1.24 2.72 -12.22
CA THR A 49 -1.09 2.78 -13.67
C THR A 49 -0.18 1.66 -14.19
N TYR A 50 0.88 1.33 -13.43
CA TYR A 50 1.78 0.23 -13.79
C TYR A 50 1.11 -1.13 -13.65
N HIS A 51 0.35 -1.36 -12.58
CA HIS A 51 -0.29 -2.65 -12.25
C HIS A 51 -1.71 -2.81 -12.83
N LYS A 52 -2.21 -1.88 -13.64
CA LYS A 52 -3.59 -1.91 -14.14
C LYS A 52 -3.93 -3.14 -15.01
N ASP A 53 -2.90 -3.70 -15.67
CA ASP A 53 -3.02 -4.81 -16.61
C ASP A 53 -2.54 -6.13 -15.98
N ASP A 54 -2.20 -6.12 -14.68
CA ASP A 54 -1.73 -7.30 -13.98
C ASP A 54 -2.86 -8.33 -13.85
N PRO A 55 -2.54 -9.63 -13.87
CA PRO A 55 -3.54 -10.66 -13.64
C PRO A 55 -4.20 -10.41 -12.28
N PRO A 56 -5.53 -10.52 -12.19
CA PRO A 56 -6.22 -10.34 -10.92
C PRO A 56 -5.58 -11.25 -9.88
N PRO A 57 -5.35 -10.76 -8.66
CA PRO A 57 -4.77 -11.58 -7.61
C PRO A 57 -5.64 -12.84 -7.49
N VAL A 58 -5.02 -14.01 -7.68
CA VAL A 58 -5.66 -15.26 -7.30
C VAL A 58 -6.11 -15.09 -5.86
N GLU A 59 -7.40 -15.37 -5.60
CA GLU A 59 -7.98 -15.52 -4.27
C GLU A 59 -7.32 -16.73 -3.57
N GLU A 60 -6.01 -16.68 -3.40
CA GLU A 60 -5.33 -17.55 -2.47
C GLU A 60 -5.67 -17.03 -1.08
N ASP A 61 -6.08 -17.96 -0.21
CA ASP A 61 -6.49 -17.77 1.17
C ASP A 61 -5.85 -16.51 1.78
N GLU A 62 -6.68 -15.63 2.36
CA GLU A 62 -6.29 -14.39 3.08
C GLU A 62 -5.17 -14.58 4.13
N TYR A 63 -4.78 -15.83 4.39
CA TYR A 63 -3.80 -16.29 5.36
C TYR A 63 -2.47 -16.76 4.76
N LYS A 64 -2.29 -16.82 3.44
CA LYS A 64 -0.92 -16.91 2.91
C LYS A 64 -0.29 -15.53 3.07
N GLU A 65 0.47 -15.36 4.14
CA GLU A 65 1.51 -14.34 4.21
C GLU A 65 2.33 -14.46 2.92
N ARG A 66 2.05 -13.60 1.93
CA ARG A 66 2.83 -13.58 0.70
C ARG A 66 4.23 -13.16 1.14
N ARG A 67 5.16 -14.11 1.04
CA ARG A 67 6.54 -13.91 1.44
C ARG A 67 7.03 -12.61 0.82
N THR A 68 7.65 -11.77 1.63
CA THR A 68 8.26 -10.50 1.19
C THR A 68 9.40 -10.69 0.20
N ASP A 69 9.78 -11.95 -0.05
CA ASP A 69 10.79 -12.38 -1.01
C ASP A 69 10.27 -12.39 -2.46
N ASP A 70 8.94 -12.41 -2.65
CA ASP A 70 8.29 -12.45 -3.98
C ASP A 70 7.81 -11.07 -4.46
N ILE A 71 8.36 -9.97 -3.91
CA ILE A 71 8.06 -8.62 -4.38
C ILE A 71 8.75 -8.39 -5.75
N PRO A 72 8.00 -8.03 -6.81
CA PRO A 72 8.58 -7.71 -8.12
C PRO A 72 9.67 -6.65 -8.03
N THR A 73 10.70 -6.75 -8.87
CA THR A 73 11.81 -5.77 -8.88
C THR A 73 11.34 -4.33 -9.04
N TRP A 74 10.31 -4.12 -9.85
CA TRP A 74 9.72 -2.79 -10.05
C TRP A 74 9.14 -2.23 -8.74
N ASP A 75 8.44 -3.03 -7.95
CA ASP A 75 7.91 -2.62 -6.65
C ASP A 75 9.01 -2.34 -5.64
N GLN A 76 10.08 -3.14 -5.64
CA GLN A 76 11.24 -2.88 -4.79
C GLN A 76 11.88 -1.53 -5.11
N GLU A 77 11.98 -1.17 -6.38
CA GLU A 77 12.51 0.11 -6.86
C GLU A 77 11.55 1.27 -6.56
N PHE A 78 10.25 1.05 -6.75
CA PHE A 78 9.20 2.01 -6.43
C PHE A 78 9.17 2.36 -4.93
N LEU A 79 9.29 1.35 -4.06
CA LEU A 79 9.30 1.49 -2.60
C LEU A 79 10.65 1.91 -2.04
N LYS A 80 11.67 2.11 -2.89
CA LYS A 80 12.99 2.64 -2.48
C LYS A 80 12.94 4.15 -2.24
N VAL A 81 12.16 4.53 -1.24
CA VAL A 81 11.96 5.91 -0.77
C VAL A 81 12.40 6.07 0.67
N ASP A 82 12.39 7.28 1.21
CA ASP A 82 12.62 7.50 2.63
C ASP A 82 11.45 6.94 3.47
N GLN A 83 11.70 6.73 4.77
CA GLN A 83 10.75 6.09 5.67
C GLN A 83 9.44 6.88 5.85
N GLY A 84 9.51 8.21 5.83
CA GLY A 84 8.34 9.06 5.95
C GLY A 84 7.44 8.90 4.73
N THR A 85 8.03 8.95 3.53
CA THR A 85 7.30 8.69 2.29
C THR A 85 6.73 7.28 2.24
N LEU A 86 7.47 6.25 2.66
CA LEU A 86 6.96 4.87 2.71
C LEU A 86 5.76 4.75 3.65
N PHE A 87 5.81 5.37 4.82
CA PHE A 87 4.71 5.37 5.78
C PHE A 87 3.46 6.05 5.22
N GLU A 88 3.63 7.20 4.55
CA GLU A 88 2.50 7.87 3.91
C GLU A 88 1.91 7.05 2.74
N ILE A 89 2.75 6.32 1.98
CA ILE A 89 2.27 5.38 0.94
C ILE A 89 1.42 4.28 1.58
N ILE A 90 1.86 3.68 2.68
CA ILE A 90 1.11 2.62 3.40
C ILE A 90 -0.24 3.17 3.88
N LEU A 91 -0.25 4.37 4.48
CA LEU A 91 -1.50 5.00 4.95
C LEU A 91 -2.45 5.33 3.79
N ALA A 92 -1.92 5.83 2.68
CA ALA A 92 -2.71 6.13 1.49
C ALA A 92 -3.27 4.85 0.85
N ALA A 93 -2.48 3.78 0.75
CA ALA A 93 -2.90 2.49 0.23
C ALA A 93 -4.05 1.89 1.07
N ASN A 94 -3.93 1.96 2.40
CA ASN A 94 -5.00 1.55 3.32
C ASN A 94 -6.25 2.45 3.21
N TYR A 95 -6.07 3.77 3.09
CA TYR A 95 -7.18 4.72 2.97
C TYR A 95 -7.97 4.56 1.65
N LEU A 96 -7.27 4.22 0.57
CA LEU A 96 -7.84 4.03 -0.77
C LEU A 96 -8.21 2.57 -1.07
N ASP A 97 -8.07 1.67 -0.09
CA ASP A 97 -8.35 0.23 -0.21
C ASP A 97 -7.61 -0.47 -1.37
N ILE A 98 -6.33 -0.11 -1.57
CA ILE A 98 -5.47 -0.69 -2.60
C ILE A 98 -4.66 -1.84 -1.99
N LYS A 99 -5.31 -3.01 -1.86
CA LYS A 99 -4.71 -4.20 -1.23
C LYS A 99 -3.33 -4.56 -1.78
N GLY A 100 -3.15 -4.55 -3.10
CA GLY A 100 -1.87 -4.91 -3.72
C GLY A 100 -0.72 -3.99 -3.30
N LEU A 101 -0.96 -2.67 -3.24
CA LEU A 101 0.03 -1.69 -2.79
C LEU A 101 0.30 -1.82 -1.28
N LEU A 102 -0.73 -2.09 -0.49
CA LEU A 102 -0.58 -2.32 0.95
C LEU A 102 0.28 -3.56 1.22
N ASP A 103 0.03 -4.65 0.50
CA ASP A 103 0.75 -5.92 0.64
C ASP A 103 2.25 -5.74 0.31
N VAL A 104 2.58 -5.11 -0.82
CA VAL A 104 4.00 -4.93 -1.22
C VAL A 104 4.75 -3.91 -0.34
N SER A 105 4.03 -2.95 0.26
CA SER A 105 4.63 -1.93 1.13
C SER A 105 4.85 -2.41 2.58
N CYS A 106 4.13 -3.45 3.00
CA CYS A 106 4.27 -4.05 4.33
C CYS A 106 5.42 -5.06 4.37
N LYS A 107 6.61 -4.59 4.75
CA LYS A 107 7.78 -5.43 5.07
C LYS A 107 7.55 -6.27 6.35
N PRO A 108 8.39 -7.31 6.61
CA PRO A 108 8.27 -8.08 7.84
C PRO A 108 8.36 -7.18 9.08
N PRO A 109 7.67 -7.52 10.17
CA PRO A 109 7.66 -6.73 11.40
C PRO A 109 9.07 -6.38 11.92
N GLU A 110 10.06 -7.24 11.67
CA GLU A 110 11.45 -7.01 12.06
C GLU A 110 12.15 -5.90 11.26
N GLU A 111 11.89 -5.81 9.96
CA GLU A 111 12.41 -4.74 9.13
C GLU A 111 11.72 -3.42 9.44
N ILE A 112 10.41 -3.45 9.72
CA ILE A 112 9.66 -2.29 10.21
C ILE A 112 10.26 -1.81 11.53
N ARG A 113 10.55 -2.68 12.50
CA ARG A 113 11.18 -2.30 13.78
C ARG A 113 12.55 -1.63 13.60
N LYS A 114 13.40 -2.19 12.72
CA LYS A 114 14.71 -1.61 12.39
C LYS A 114 14.59 -0.28 11.66
N THR A 115 13.65 -0.19 10.73
CA THR A 115 13.42 0.99 9.91
C THR A 115 12.87 2.12 10.77
N PHE A 116 11.78 1.89 11.50
CA PHE A 116 11.13 2.92 12.34
C PHE A 116 11.78 3.11 13.72
N ASN A 117 12.95 2.51 13.94
CA ASN A 117 13.73 2.60 15.19
C ASN A 117 12.86 2.31 16.43
N ILE A 118 11.94 1.35 16.29
CA ILE A 118 11.02 0.94 17.36
C ILE A 118 11.78 -0.02 18.26
N LYS A 119 11.89 0.32 19.55
CA LYS A 119 12.53 -0.54 20.54
C LYS A 119 11.72 -1.82 20.67
N CYS A 120 12.36 -2.98 20.44
CA CYS A 120 11.75 -4.28 20.72
C CYS A 120 11.49 -4.38 22.23
N ASP A 121 10.22 -4.41 22.61
CA ASP A 121 9.70 -4.48 23.98
C ASP A 121 9.48 -5.92 24.46
N PHE A 122 9.63 -6.89 23.57
CA PHE A 122 9.57 -8.31 23.90
C PHE A 122 10.81 -8.78 24.66
N SER A 123 10.59 -9.53 25.74
CA SER A 123 11.65 -10.31 26.38
C SER A 123 12.08 -11.48 25.48
N ALA A 124 13.26 -12.06 25.74
CA ALA A 124 13.78 -13.18 24.96
C ALA A 124 12.83 -14.39 24.96
N GLU A 125 12.14 -14.63 26.08
CA GLU A 125 11.15 -15.71 26.22
C GLU A 125 9.88 -15.45 25.41
N GLU A 126 9.45 -14.19 25.29
CA GLU A 126 8.29 -13.83 24.48
C GLU A 126 8.62 -13.85 22.98
N LEU A 127 9.84 -13.46 22.59
CA LEU A 127 10.31 -13.61 21.21
C LEU A 127 10.38 -15.08 20.80
N GLU A 128 10.89 -15.95 21.66
CA GLU A 128 10.90 -17.40 21.41
C GLU A 128 9.49 -17.97 21.35
N ARG A 129 8.56 -17.50 22.19
CA ARG A 129 7.16 -17.93 22.13
C ARG A 129 6.50 -17.47 20.83
N VAL A 130 6.67 -16.22 20.43
CA VAL A 130 6.17 -15.67 19.16
C VAL A 130 6.80 -16.39 17.97
N ARG A 131 8.10 -16.70 18.02
CA ARG A 131 8.79 -17.44 16.95
C ARG A 131 8.25 -18.87 16.83
N ARG A 132 8.10 -19.57 17.95
CA ARG A 132 7.49 -20.91 18.00
C ARG A 132 6.00 -20.89 17.60
N GLU A 133 5.29 -19.82 17.93
CA GLU A 133 3.91 -19.58 17.51
C GLU A 133 3.80 -19.10 16.06
N ASN A 134 4.89 -18.75 15.37
CA ASN A 134 4.92 -18.41 13.94
C ASN A 134 5.66 -19.48 13.11
N GLU A 135 6.29 -20.48 13.73
CA GLU A 135 6.98 -21.59 13.05
C GLU A 135 6.04 -22.38 12.13
N TRP A 136 4.73 -22.43 12.43
CA TRP A 136 3.73 -23.04 11.56
C TRP A 136 3.45 -22.24 10.27
N CYS A 137 3.86 -20.96 10.20
CA CYS A 137 3.80 -20.14 9.00
C CYS A 137 5.05 -20.29 8.11
N GLU A 138 6.22 -20.66 8.67
CA GLU A 138 7.48 -20.78 7.92
C GLU A 138 7.61 -22.12 7.17
N GLU A 139 6.94 -23.18 7.63
CA GLU A 139 6.84 -24.47 6.93
C GLU A 139 5.72 -24.44 5.87
N LYS A 140 5.97 -23.79 4.72
CA LYS A 140 5.42 -24.18 3.41
C LYS A 140 6.08 -23.44 2.24
#